data_AF-A0AAE1F8B5-F1
#
_entry.id   AF-A0AAE1F8B5-F1
#
_cell.length_a   1.000
_cell.length_b   1.000
_cell.length_c   1.000
_cell.angle_alpha   90.00
_cell.angle_beta   90.00
_cell.angle_gamma   90.00
#
_symmetry.space_group_name_H-M   'P 1'
#
loop_
_entity.id
_entity.type
_entity.pdbx_description
1 polymer ?
#
loop_
_entity_poly.entity_id
_entity_poly.type
_entity_poly.pdbx_seq_one_letter_code
_entity_poly.pdbx_strand_id
1 'polypeptide(L)'
;MNLDPGIVCYQHCEGRLFAFCLPPSCTICGKDLTKEPLSIPPFRVPYPFVRASQTPCCLVIKPSRGDFLHDYRSSNDLHIGVTNSDGCVYEYDSDGLHSDLTASWNQCLSVPLITDSSNHLDPVWKEYWDFTLHSLAQDPSWVMERYCQHSFNCYSFVLKFLQTLAPPGLDVKTLSKTSLCAELLLPHTSNAAKTLQYHTFWVGFQCLPSQHSEMWPLMVLLRTYAPYITLPVAGVIGFIGYNIEKRFHTPPPSRPSIEDQRNERLLKEMAEDGGGSLPPLSERKFVPKTIFEKNVSPSLVKDD
;
A
#
# COMPACT_ATOMS: atom_id res chain seq x y z
N MET A 1 -8.75 11.21 -26.13
CA MET A 1 -7.36 10.74 -26.32
C MET A 1 -7.17 9.48 -25.49
N ASN A 2 -6.80 8.35 -26.09
CA ASN A 2 -6.54 7.11 -25.35
C ASN A 2 -5.38 7.34 -24.37
N LEU A 3 -5.55 6.94 -23.12
CA LEU A 3 -4.52 7.12 -22.08
C LEU A 3 -3.55 5.96 -22.04
N ASP A 4 -3.97 4.81 -22.57
CA ASP A 4 -3.10 3.65 -22.73
C ASP A 4 -2.12 3.95 -23.87
N PRO A 5 -0.82 4.06 -23.57
CA PRO A 5 0.23 4.19 -24.59
C PRO A 5 0.30 2.98 -25.52
N GLY A 6 -0.29 1.84 -25.13
CA GLY A 6 -0.41 0.66 -25.99
C GLY A 6 0.90 -0.11 -26.12
N ILE A 7 1.69 -0.19 -25.04
CA ILE A 7 2.93 -0.97 -25.05
C ILE A 7 2.63 -2.44 -25.33
N VAL A 8 3.36 -3.00 -26.28
CA VAL A 8 3.31 -4.40 -26.68
C VAL A 8 4.56 -5.11 -26.17
N CYS A 9 4.37 -6.26 -25.52
CA CYS A 9 5.44 -7.18 -25.15
C CYS A 9 5.48 -8.34 -26.15
N TYR A 10 6.68 -8.73 -26.60
CA TYR A 10 6.90 -9.85 -27.51
C TYR A 10 8.25 -10.52 -27.24
N GLN A 11 8.48 -11.72 -27.79
CA GLN A 11 9.78 -12.39 -27.71
C GLN A 11 10.12 -13.05 -29.04
N HIS A 12 11.31 -12.78 -29.55
CA HIS A 12 11.83 -13.39 -30.78
C HIS A 12 13.02 -14.32 -30.50
N CYS A 13 14.03 -13.80 -29.80
CA CYS A 13 15.22 -14.54 -29.40
C CYS A 13 15.25 -14.66 -27.87
N GLU A 14 16.21 -14.02 -27.22
CA GLU A 14 16.35 -14.04 -25.77
C GLU A 14 15.78 -12.79 -25.12
N GLY A 15 15.03 -13.00 -24.04
CA GLY A 15 14.42 -11.91 -23.27
C GLY A 15 13.13 -11.35 -23.87
N ARG A 16 12.34 -10.72 -23.02
CA ARG A 16 11.11 -10.02 -23.42
C ARG A 16 11.47 -8.65 -23.99
N LEU A 17 10.92 -8.35 -25.16
CA LEU A 17 11.04 -7.08 -25.87
C LEU A 17 9.75 -6.30 -25.76
N PHE A 18 9.86 -4.97 -25.75
CA PHE A 18 8.73 -4.07 -25.58
C PHE A 18 8.78 -2.95 -26.63
N ALA A 19 7.64 -2.61 -27.22
CA ALA A 19 7.53 -1.52 -28.19
C ALA A 19 6.09 -0.97 -28.26
N PHE A 20 5.91 0.27 -28.71
CA PHE A 20 4.58 0.84 -29.00
C PHE A 20 3.92 0.18 -30.23
N CYS A 21 4.74 -0.30 -31.16
CA CYS A 21 4.35 -1.09 -32.30
C CYS A 21 5.43 -2.14 -32.57
N LEU A 22 5.05 -3.32 -33.06
CA LEU A 22 6.02 -4.36 -33.38
C LEU A 22 6.96 -3.85 -34.50
N PRO A 23 8.28 -3.74 -34.25
CA PRO A 23 9.21 -3.28 -35.28
C PRO A 23 9.38 -4.34 -36.39
N PRO A 24 9.80 -3.94 -37.59
CA PRO A 24 10.05 -4.88 -38.69
C PRO A 24 11.26 -5.77 -38.44
N SER A 25 12.17 -5.38 -37.53
CA SER A 25 13.39 -6.13 -37.25
C SER A 25 13.67 -6.25 -35.75
N CYS A 26 14.27 -7.35 -35.34
CA CYS A 26 14.63 -7.61 -33.96
C CYS A 26 15.78 -6.71 -33.52
N THR A 27 15.60 -5.97 -32.44
CA THR A 27 16.63 -5.07 -31.90
C THR A 27 17.83 -5.78 -31.28
N ILE A 28 17.72 -7.08 -30.98
CA ILE A 28 18.79 -7.89 -30.41
C ILE A 28 19.62 -8.57 -31.50
N CYS A 29 18.97 -9.30 -32.43
CA CYS A 29 19.67 -10.11 -33.42
C CYS A 29 19.55 -9.61 -34.86
N GLY A 30 18.84 -8.51 -35.10
CA GLY A 30 18.72 -7.86 -36.41
C GLY A 30 17.81 -8.56 -37.43
N LYS A 31 17.24 -9.73 -37.12
CA LYS A 31 16.42 -10.49 -38.08
C LYS A 31 15.04 -9.84 -38.32
N ASP A 32 14.48 -10.09 -39.50
CA ASP A 32 13.18 -9.60 -39.96
C ASP A 32 12.02 -10.30 -39.21
N LEU A 33 11.34 -9.57 -38.34
CA LEU A 33 10.24 -10.07 -37.51
C LEU A 33 8.95 -10.29 -38.30
N THR A 34 8.86 -9.81 -39.54
CA THR A 34 7.71 -10.08 -40.41
C THR A 34 7.75 -11.47 -41.04
N LYS A 35 8.93 -12.10 -41.03
CA LYS A 35 9.18 -13.42 -41.64
C LYS A 35 9.57 -14.48 -40.63
N GLU A 36 10.26 -14.08 -39.57
CA GLU A 36 10.69 -15.01 -38.52
C GLU A 36 9.59 -15.21 -37.46
N PRO A 37 9.40 -16.45 -36.97
CA PRO A 37 8.41 -16.71 -35.93
C PRO A 37 8.85 -16.12 -34.59
N LEU A 38 7.89 -15.55 -33.87
CA LEU A 38 8.09 -15.07 -32.50
C LEU A 38 7.92 -16.24 -31.51
N SER A 39 8.86 -16.37 -30.57
CA SER A 39 8.74 -17.31 -29.45
C SER A 39 7.58 -16.96 -28.52
N ILE A 40 7.30 -15.67 -28.33
CA ILE A 40 6.07 -15.19 -27.67
C ILE A 40 5.41 -14.16 -28.60
N PRO A 41 4.16 -14.38 -29.02
CA PRO A 41 3.45 -13.44 -29.88
C PRO A 41 3.23 -12.10 -29.16
N PRO A 42 3.11 -11.00 -29.91
CA PRO A 42 2.90 -9.68 -29.33
C PRO A 42 1.59 -9.64 -28.55
N PHE A 43 1.64 -9.21 -27.29
CA PHE A 43 0.45 -8.95 -26.48
C PHE A 43 0.56 -7.58 -25.80
N ARG A 44 -0.58 -6.94 -25.54
CA ARG A 44 -0.61 -5.64 -24.84
C ARG A 44 -0.25 -5.82 -23.38
N VAL A 45 0.68 -5.00 -22.92
CA VAL A 45 0.93 -4.83 -21.48
C VAL A 45 -0.29 -4.13 -20.89
N PRO A 46 -0.86 -4.64 -19.78
CA PRO A 46 -1.99 -3.98 -19.12
C PRO A 46 -1.64 -2.54 -18.72
N TYR A 47 -2.61 -1.63 -18.83
CA TYR A 47 -2.49 -0.26 -18.35
C TYR A 47 -3.49 -0.03 -17.22
N PRO A 48 -3.05 0.23 -15.98
CA PRO A 48 -3.92 0.18 -14.81
C PRO A 48 -4.71 1.47 -14.57
N PHE A 49 -4.41 2.56 -15.29
CA PHE A 49 -5.05 3.86 -15.08
C PHE A 49 -6.20 4.09 -16.03
N VAL A 50 -7.24 4.70 -15.51
CA VAL A 50 -8.51 4.97 -16.20
C VAL A 50 -8.90 6.44 -16.07
N ARG A 51 -9.87 6.87 -16.87
CA ARG A 51 -10.62 8.10 -16.58
C ARG A 51 -11.75 7.76 -15.65
N ALA A 52 -11.92 8.55 -14.59
CA ALA A 52 -13.02 8.35 -13.64
C ALA A 52 -14.39 8.40 -14.32
N SER A 53 -14.55 9.23 -15.36
CA SER A 53 -15.76 9.31 -16.18
C SER A 53 -16.12 8.03 -16.92
N GLN A 54 -15.22 7.05 -16.98
CA GLN A 54 -15.45 5.74 -17.58
C GLN A 54 -15.66 4.63 -16.53
N THR A 55 -15.63 4.98 -15.24
CA THR A 55 -15.75 4.03 -14.13
C THR A 55 -16.86 4.49 -13.19
N PRO A 56 -18.13 4.20 -13.52
CA PRO A 56 -19.27 4.59 -12.69
C PRO A 56 -19.26 3.83 -11.35
N CYS A 57 -19.82 4.45 -10.32
CA CYS A 57 -20.03 3.84 -9.00
C CYS A 57 -18.78 3.15 -8.40
N CYS A 58 -17.64 3.83 -8.46
CA CYS A 58 -16.36 3.34 -7.96
C CYS A 58 -15.74 4.35 -7.00
N LEU A 59 -14.82 3.88 -6.16
CA LEU A 59 -13.83 4.79 -5.60
C LEU A 59 -12.74 5.02 -6.64
N VAL A 60 -12.24 6.26 -6.69
CA VAL A 60 -11.15 6.65 -7.58
C VAL A 60 -10.02 7.27 -6.76
N ILE A 61 -8.78 6.95 -7.14
CA ILE A 61 -7.59 7.41 -6.43
C ILE A 61 -6.60 7.99 -7.44
N LYS A 62 -6.01 9.14 -7.11
CA LYS A 62 -4.90 9.74 -7.85
C LYS A 62 -3.84 10.26 -6.88
N PRO A 63 -2.59 10.50 -7.30
CA PRO A 63 -1.64 11.24 -6.49
C PRO A 63 -2.15 12.65 -6.22
N SER A 64 -1.91 13.20 -5.02
CA SER A 64 -2.27 14.59 -4.72
C SER A 64 -1.46 15.60 -5.54
N ARG A 65 -0.30 15.19 -6.07
CA ARG A 65 0.56 15.99 -6.95
C ARG A 65 1.18 15.12 -8.04
N GLY A 66 1.21 15.64 -9.26
CA GLY A 66 1.79 14.96 -10.41
C GLY A 66 0.97 13.75 -10.86
N ASP A 67 1.65 12.77 -11.46
CA ASP A 67 1.03 11.52 -11.89
C ASP A 67 1.72 10.26 -11.31
N PHE A 68 1.05 9.12 -11.48
CA PHE A 68 1.53 7.83 -10.99
C PHE A 68 2.76 7.31 -11.75
N LEU A 69 3.00 7.75 -12.99
CA LEU A 69 4.03 7.24 -13.90
C LEU A 69 5.40 7.87 -13.67
N HIS A 70 5.41 9.15 -13.35
CA HIS A 70 6.59 10.00 -13.35
C HIS A 70 6.94 10.53 -11.95
N ASP A 71 5.93 10.86 -11.14
CA ASP A 71 6.14 11.65 -9.92
C ASP A 71 5.84 10.91 -8.61
N TYR A 72 5.13 9.78 -8.69
CA TYR A 72 4.67 9.07 -7.50
C TYR A 72 5.78 8.23 -6.84
N ARG A 73 6.02 8.49 -5.56
CA ARG A 73 6.75 7.60 -4.64
C ARG A 73 5.78 7.09 -3.58
N SER A 74 6.11 5.99 -2.93
CA SER A 74 5.28 5.42 -1.84
C SER A 74 5.07 6.35 -0.64
N SER A 75 5.84 7.43 -0.55
CA SER A 75 5.71 8.49 0.46
C SER A 75 4.78 9.64 0.03
N ASN A 76 4.28 9.65 -1.21
CA ASN A 76 3.42 10.73 -1.70
C ASN A 76 2.00 10.57 -1.17
N ASP A 77 1.39 11.70 -0.84
CA ASP A 77 -0.03 11.73 -0.48
C ASP A 77 -0.90 11.33 -1.68
N LEU A 78 -1.95 10.57 -1.37
CA LEU A 78 -2.98 10.15 -2.31
C LEU A 78 -4.24 10.96 -2.07
N HIS A 79 -4.93 11.29 -3.15
CA HIS A 79 -6.25 11.89 -3.13
C HIS A 79 -7.29 10.87 -3.59
N ILE A 80 -8.44 10.86 -2.92
CA ILE A 80 -9.50 9.87 -3.13
C ILE A 80 -10.84 10.57 -3.37
N GLY A 81 -11.62 10.04 -4.31
CA GLY A 81 -12.95 10.51 -4.66
C GLY A 81 -13.91 9.36 -4.92
N VAL A 82 -15.19 9.70 -5.13
CA VAL A 82 -16.26 8.75 -5.40
C VAL A 82 -16.92 9.13 -6.72
N THR A 83 -17.05 8.20 -7.67
CA THR A 83 -17.83 8.46 -8.88
C THR A 83 -19.30 8.14 -8.67
N ASN A 84 -20.19 8.99 -9.17
CA ASN A 84 -21.60 8.63 -9.32
C ASN A 84 -21.78 7.65 -10.49
N SER A 85 -23.03 7.32 -10.78
CA SER A 85 -23.36 6.35 -11.81
C SER A 85 -23.20 6.82 -13.26
N ASP A 86 -23.01 8.13 -13.46
CA ASP A 86 -22.61 8.77 -14.73
C ASP A 86 -21.08 8.93 -14.86
N GLY A 87 -20.30 8.55 -13.83
CA GLY A 87 -18.85 8.75 -13.78
C GLY A 87 -18.42 10.17 -13.36
N CYS A 88 -19.33 11.01 -12.87
CA CYS A 88 -19.02 12.30 -12.26
C CYS A 88 -18.36 12.07 -10.89
N VAL A 89 -17.20 12.68 -10.66
CA VAL A 89 -16.42 12.51 -9.43
C VAL A 89 -16.87 13.53 -8.40
N TYR A 90 -17.20 13.05 -7.21
CA TYR A 90 -17.36 13.85 -6.01
C TYR A 90 -16.07 13.76 -5.20
N GLU A 91 -15.43 14.90 -4.95
CA GLU A 91 -14.18 14.99 -4.20
C GLU A 91 -14.26 16.09 -3.13
N TYR A 92 -13.63 15.83 -1.99
CA TYR A 92 -13.56 16.77 -0.88
C TYR A 92 -12.11 17.20 -0.65
N ASP A 93 -11.82 18.46 -0.90
CA ASP A 93 -10.49 19.06 -0.74
C ASP A 93 -10.55 20.40 0.02
N SER A 94 -9.48 21.18 -0.05
CA SER A 94 -9.39 22.48 0.62
C SER A 94 -10.43 23.50 0.16
N ASP A 95 -11.05 23.30 -0.99
CA ASP A 95 -12.10 24.17 -1.54
C ASP A 95 -13.52 23.65 -1.19
N GLY A 96 -13.60 22.57 -0.42
CA GLY A 96 -14.85 21.94 0.00
C GLY A 96 -15.23 20.74 -0.85
N LEU A 97 -16.50 20.33 -0.79
CA LEU A 97 -17.01 19.23 -1.60
C LEU A 97 -17.53 19.76 -2.93
N HIS A 98 -17.01 19.21 -4.02
CA HIS A 98 -17.38 19.61 -5.36
C HIS A 98 -17.31 18.43 -6.34
N SER A 99 -17.77 18.68 -7.58
CA SER A 99 -17.82 17.64 -8.62
C SER A 99 -17.55 18.15 -10.05
N ASP A 100 -17.30 19.45 -10.20
CA ASP A 100 -16.99 20.10 -11.47
C ASP A 100 -15.59 19.75 -12.00
N LEU A 101 -14.70 19.23 -11.15
CA LEU A 101 -13.33 18.86 -11.52
C LEU A 101 -13.17 17.41 -12.00
N THR A 102 -14.25 16.73 -12.39
CA THR A 102 -14.23 15.36 -12.95
C THR A 102 -13.20 15.18 -14.07
N ALA A 103 -13.02 16.19 -14.93
CA ALA A 103 -12.05 16.13 -16.04
C ALA A 103 -10.58 16.02 -15.57
N SER A 104 -10.28 16.44 -14.34
CA SER A 104 -8.95 16.31 -13.72
C SER A 104 -8.62 14.87 -13.30
N TRP A 105 -9.62 13.99 -13.24
CA TRP A 105 -9.47 12.58 -12.88
C TRP A 105 -9.27 11.70 -14.12
N ASN A 106 -8.24 12.01 -14.90
CA ASN A 106 -7.93 11.34 -16.15
C ASN A 106 -6.83 10.26 -16.04
N GLN A 107 -6.13 10.16 -14.92
CA GLN A 107 -5.16 9.09 -14.64
C GLN A 107 -5.34 8.61 -13.21
N CYS A 108 -6.49 8.01 -12.94
CA CYS A 108 -6.82 7.46 -11.63
C CYS A 108 -6.81 5.93 -11.63
N LEU A 109 -6.68 5.37 -10.44
CA LEU A 109 -6.98 3.96 -10.17
C LEU A 109 -8.45 3.85 -9.77
N SER A 110 -9.19 2.96 -10.42
CA SER A 110 -10.56 2.62 -10.05
C SER A 110 -10.58 1.43 -9.11
N VAL A 111 -11.38 1.54 -8.07
CA VAL A 111 -11.64 0.51 -7.08
C VAL A 111 -13.14 0.25 -7.04
N PRO A 112 -13.62 -0.79 -7.75
CA PRO A 112 -15.01 -1.22 -7.67
C PRO A 112 -15.26 -1.90 -6.31
N LEU A 113 -16.40 -1.59 -5.70
CA LEU A 113 -16.78 -2.11 -4.37
C LEU A 113 -17.95 -3.09 -4.42
N ILE A 114 -18.90 -2.84 -5.31
CA ILE A 114 -20.12 -3.63 -5.43
C ILE A 114 -20.16 -4.15 -6.85
N THR A 115 -19.68 -5.36 -7.04
CA THR A 115 -19.69 -6.05 -8.32
C THR A 115 -20.13 -7.48 -8.10
N ASP A 116 -20.98 -7.99 -8.97
CA ASP A 116 -21.23 -9.42 -9.01
C ASP A 116 -20.00 -10.19 -9.56
N SER A 117 -20.10 -11.53 -9.61
CA SER A 117 -19.06 -12.41 -10.17
C SER A 117 -18.71 -12.14 -11.64
N SER A 118 -19.53 -11.36 -12.34
CA SER A 118 -19.35 -10.93 -13.73
C SER A 118 -18.95 -9.46 -13.88
N ASN A 119 -18.59 -8.77 -12.78
CA ASN A 119 -18.27 -7.35 -12.75
C ASN A 119 -19.43 -6.43 -13.18
N HIS A 120 -20.68 -6.88 -13.07
CA HIS A 120 -21.85 -6.05 -13.29
C HIS A 120 -22.34 -5.48 -11.96
N LEU A 121 -22.67 -4.18 -11.98
CA LEU A 121 -23.31 -3.49 -10.87
C LEU A 121 -24.83 -3.66 -11.00
N ASP A 122 -25.45 -4.16 -9.94
CA ASP A 122 -26.91 -4.26 -9.83
C ASP A 122 -27.54 -2.85 -9.97
N PRO A 123 -28.55 -2.66 -10.85
CA PRO A 123 -29.25 -1.38 -11.00
C PRO A 123 -29.78 -0.80 -9.70
N VAL A 124 -30.21 -1.63 -8.74
CA VAL A 124 -30.70 -1.18 -7.43
C VAL A 124 -29.56 -0.55 -6.63
N TRP A 125 -28.38 -1.18 -6.65
CA TRP A 125 -27.18 -0.62 -6.01
C TRP A 125 -26.69 0.65 -6.71
N LYS A 126 -26.84 0.73 -8.02
CA LYS A 126 -26.53 1.93 -8.81
C LYS A 126 -27.38 3.13 -8.34
N GLU A 127 -28.69 2.95 -8.24
CA GLU A 127 -29.60 4.00 -7.74
C GLU A 127 -29.34 4.36 -6.28
N TYR A 128 -29.12 3.36 -5.43
CA TYR A 128 -28.85 3.58 -4.01
C TYR A 128 -27.51 4.28 -3.75
N TRP A 129 -26.49 3.97 -4.56
CA TRP A 129 -25.20 4.65 -4.57
C TRP A 129 -25.38 6.14 -4.85
N ASP A 130 -26.07 6.48 -5.93
CA ASP A 130 -26.31 7.88 -6.32
C ASP A 130 -27.15 8.63 -5.29
N PHE A 131 -28.21 8.01 -4.76
CA PHE A 131 -29.01 8.58 -3.70
C PHE A 131 -28.16 8.90 -2.46
N THR A 132 -27.33 7.95 -2.02
CA THR A 132 -26.46 8.11 -0.85
C THR A 132 -25.43 9.21 -1.08
N LEU A 133 -24.80 9.24 -2.25
CA LEU A 133 -23.79 10.24 -2.61
C LEU A 133 -24.40 11.63 -2.67
N HIS A 134 -25.57 11.76 -3.31
CA HIS A 134 -26.27 13.03 -3.41
C HIS A 134 -26.75 13.55 -2.04
N SER A 135 -27.33 12.67 -1.21
CA SER A 135 -27.75 13.03 0.15
C SER A 135 -26.57 13.47 1.01
N LEU A 136 -25.43 12.76 0.92
CA LEU A 136 -24.23 13.13 1.65
C LEU A 136 -23.65 14.45 1.15
N ALA A 137 -23.72 14.72 -0.16
CA ALA A 137 -23.19 15.93 -0.74
C ALA A 137 -23.95 17.21 -0.34
N GLN A 138 -25.20 17.05 0.09
CA GLN A 138 -26.03 18.14 0.62
C GLN A 138 -25.78 18.41 2.12
N ASP A 139 -25.00 17.58 2.82
CA ASP A 139 -24.69 17.80 4.23
C ASP A 139 -23.81 19.05 4.41
N PRO A 140 -24.24 20.05 5.22
CA PRO A 140 -23.49 21.29 5.44
C PRO A 140 -22.13 21.07 6.14
N SER A 141 -21.85 19.84 6.56
CA SER A 141 -20.57 19.43 7.13
C SER A 141 -19.40 19.51 6.14
N TRP A 142 -19.65 19.47 4.83
CA TRP A 142 -18.62 19.37 3.79
C TRP A 142 -18.23 20.71 3.15
N VAL A 143 -18.23 21.77 3.96
CA VAL A 143 -17.73 23.10 3.54
C VAL A 143 -16.21 23.19 3.68
N MET A 144 -15.61 24.15 2.96
CA MET A 144 -14.16 24.36 2.93
C MET A 144 -13.56 24.70 4.30
N GLU A 145 -14.30 25.44 5.14
CA GLU A 145 -13.84 25.89 6.47
C GLU A 145 -13.64 24.73 7.44
N ARG A 146 -14.27 23.58 7.17
CA ARG A 146 -14.13 22.38 7.98
C ARG A 146 -12.98 21.48 7.53
N TYR A 147 -12.37 21.78 6.39
CA TYR A 147 -11.30 20.96 5.85
C TYR A 147 -10.08 20.98 6.77
N CYS A 148 -9.59 19.80 7.11
CA CYS A 148 -8.36 19.59 7.86
C CYS A 148 -7.63 18.38 7.29
N GLN A 149 -6.43 18.60 6.74
CA GLN A 149 -5.61 17.58 6.09
C GLN A 149 -5.44 16.29 6.91
N HIS A 150 -5.37 16.38 8.24
CA HIS A 150 -5.13 15.23 9.12
C HIS A 150 -6.42 14.57 9.62
N SER A 151 -7.39 15.37 10.07
CA SER A 151 -8.59 14.86 10.74
C SER A 151 -9.84 14.81 9.86
N PHE A 152 -10.04 15.78 8.96
CA PHE A 152 -11.27 15.95 8.18
C PHE A 152 -10.95 16.31 6.72
N ASN A 153 -10.69 15.29 5.91
CA ASN A 153 -10.15 15.38 4.56
C ASN A 153 -10.90 14.47 3.57
N CYS A 154 -10.41 14.32 2.34
CA CYS A 154 -10.99 13.45 1.31
C CYS A 154 -11.31 12.02 1.79
N TYR A 155 -10.43 11.41 2.58
CA TYR A 155 -10.69 10.10 3.18
C TYR A 155 -11.87 10.12 4.14
N SER A 156 -12.09 11.22 4.85
CA SER A 156 -13.18 11.34 5.82
C SER A 156 -14.53 11.38 5.10
N PHE A 157 -14.59 12.05 3.94
CA PHE A 157 -15.73 12.03 3.04
C PHE A 157 -16.04 10.62 2.54
N VAL A 158 -15.05 9.94 1.98
CA VAL A 158 -15.21 8.57 1.47
C VAL A 158 -15.60 7.60 2.58
N LEU A 159 -14.98 7.68 3.76
CA LEU A 159 -15.35 6.83 4.90
C LEU A 159 -16.81 7.05 5.32
N LYS A 160 -17.25 8.30 5.40
CA LYS A 160 -18.65 8.61 5.74
C LYS A 160 -19.61 8.08 4.67
N PHE A 161 -19.26 8.23 3.40
CA PHE A 161 -20.02 7.65 2.29
C PHE A 161 -20.16 6.13 2.42
N LEU A 162 -19.05 5.41 2.62
CA LEU A 162 -19.06 3.95 2.75
C LEU A 162 -19.83 3.48 3.98
N GLN A 163 -19.70 4.18 5.11
CA GLN A 163 -20.44 3.89 6.32
C GLN A 163 -21.95 4.06 6.15
N THR A 164 -22.38 5.06 5.39
CA THR A 164 -23.80 5.27 5.08
C THR A 164 -24.31 4.25 4.06
N LEU A 165 -23.52 3.97 3.01
CA LEU A 165 -23.89 3.04 1.95
C LEU A 165 -23.94 1.59 2.44
N ALA A 166 -23.06 1.21 3.37
CA ALA A 166 -22.91 -0.13 3.91
C ALA A 166 -22.85 -1.23 2.82
N PRO A 167 -21.86 -1.18 1.91
CA PRO A 167 -21.75 -2.14 0.82
C PRO A 167 -21.56 -3.57 1.35
N PRO A 168 -22.10 -4.58 0.65
CA PRO A 168 -22.03 -5.97 1.09
C PRO A 168 -20.59 -6.45 1.11
N GLY A 169 -20.22 -7.21 2.14
CA GLY A 169 -18.87 -7.77 2.29
C GLY A 169 -17.84 -6.81 2.89
N LEU A 170 -18.20 -5.56 3.19
CA LEU A 170 -17.33 -4.60 3.88
C LEU A 170 -17.79 -4.39 5.33
N ASP A 171 -16.92 -4.63 6.31
CA ASP A 171 -17.21 -4.30 7.71
C ASP A 171 -17.04 -2.80 7.96
N VAL A 172 -18.12 -2.06 7.77
CA VAL A 172 -18.12 -0.59 7.93
C VAL A 172 -17.92 -0.12 9.37
N LYS A 173 -18.11 -0.98 10.38
CA LYS A 173 -17.98 -0.58 11.79
C LYS A 173 -16.53 -0.42 12.22
N THR A 174 -15.63 -1.20 11.63
CA THR A 174 -14.19 -1.16 11.90
C THR A 174 -13.42 -0.36 10.84
N LEU A 175 -14.12 0.17 9.83
CA LEU A 175 -13.53 0.89 8.72
C LEU A 175 -12.90 2.22 9.19
N SER A 176 -11.60 2.32 8.95
CA SER A 176 -10.74 3.44 9.32
C SER A 176 -9.93 3.89 8.11
N LYS A 177 -9.27 5.06 8.19
CA LYS A 177 -8.35 5.50 7.11
C LYS A 177 -7.28 4.44 6.83
N THR A 178 -6.75 3.82 7.88
CA THR A 178 -5.71 2.79 7.80
C THR A 178 -6.20 1.48 7.19
N SER A 179 -7.37 0.98 7.59
CA SER A 179 -7.92 -0.26 7.01
C SER A 179 -8.38 -0.05 5.58
N LEU A 180 -8.97 1.10 5.26
CA LEU A 180 -9.30 1.48 3.87
C LEU A 180 -8.04 1.45 2.99
N CYS A 181 -6.95 2.09 3.42
CA CYS A 181 -5.69 2.07 2.69
C CYS A 181 -5.16 0.63 2.52
N ALA A 182 -5.11 -0.13 3.61
CA ALA A 182 -4.47 -1.45 3.62
C ALA A 182 -5.24 -2.50 2.80
N GLU A 183 -6.56 -2.54 2.94
CA GLU A 183 -7.39 -3.59 2.36
C GLU A 183 -7.81 -3.25 0.93
N LEU A 184 -8.04 -1.97 0.66
CA LEU A 184 -8.68 -1.55 -0.58
C LEU A 184 -7.74 -0.81 -1.53
N LEU A 185 -6.86 0.05 -1.02
CA LEU A 185 -5.97 0.86 -1.88
C LEU A 185 -4.65 0.14 -2.19
N LEU A 186 -4.05 -0.57 -1.22
CA LEU A 186 -2.76 -1.26 -1.41
C LEU A 186 -2.77 -2.32 -2.53
N PRO A 187 -3.79 -3.18 -2.69
CA PRO A 187 -3.80 -4.15 -3.78
C PRO A 187 -3.77 -3.48 -5.17
N HIS A 188 -4.55 -2.41 -5.34
CA HIS A 188 -4.65 -1.67 -6.60
C HIS A 188 -3.40 -0.84 -6.88
N THR A 189 -2.89 -0.14 -5.87
CA THR A 189 -1.66 0.67 -6.00
C THR A 189 -0.41 -0.18 -6.16
N SER A 190 -0.31 -1.34 -5.51
CA SER A 190 0.83 -2.27 -5.67
C SER A 190 0.86 -2.92 -7.05
N ASN A 191 -0.30 -3.35 -7.55
CA ASN A 191 -0.39 -3.88 -8.92
C ASN A 191 -0.12 -2.81 -9.96
N ALA A 192 -0.61 -1.58 -9.75
CA ALA A 192 -0.26 -0.45 -10.59
C ALA A 192 1.25 -0.19 -10.57
N ALA A 193 1.88 -0.15 -9.40
CA ALA A 193 3.32 0.06 -9.24
C ALA A 193 4.17 -1.00 -9.95
N LYS A 194 3.79 -2.29 -9.90
CA LYS A 194 4.47 -3.34 -10.67
C LYS A 194 4.40 -3.08 -12.17
N THR A 195 3.22 -2.71 -12.65
CA THR A 195 2.95 -2.47 -14.08
C THR A 195 3.66 -1.21 -14.57
N LEU A 196 3.68 -0.18 -13.72
CA LEU A 196 4.44 1.06 -13.87
C LEU A 196 5.94 0.83 -13.94
N GLN A 197 6.49 -0.03 -13.08
CA GLN A 197 7.92 -0.31 -13.07
C GLN A 197 8.38 -0.86 -14.42
N TYR A 198 7.58 -1.71 -15.07
CA TYR A 198 7.85 -2.10 -16.45
C TYR A 198 7.75 -0.89 -17.38
N HIS A 199 6.68 -0.12 -17.29
CA HIS A 199 6.44 1.02 -18.18
C HIS A 199 7.56 2.09 -18.15
N THR A 200 7.92 2.58 -16.97
CA THR A 200 8.89 3.67 -16.77
C THR A 200 10.33 3.19 -17.06
N PHE A 201 10.66 1.93 -16.75
CA PHE A 201 11.96 1.35 -17.10
C PHE A 201 12.19 1.34 -18.61
N TRP A 202 11.17 0.99 -19.41
CA TRP A 202 11.30 0.91 -20.87
C TRP A 202 11.24 2.27 -21.58
N VAL A 203 10.39 3.19 -21.13
CA VAL A 203 10.34 4.56 -21.67
C VAL A 203 11.67 5.29 -21.41
N GLY A 204 12.25 5.14 -20.23
CA GLY A 204 13.58 5.69 -19.91
C GLY A 204 14.72 5.08 -20.75
N PHE A 205 14.58 3.83 -21.18
CA PHE A 205 15.56 3.15 -22.03
C PHE A 205 15.56 3.66 -23.49
N GLN A 206 14.43 4.18 -23.98
CA GLN A 206 14.29 4.74 -25.33
C GLN A 206 14.73 6.21 -25.46
N CYS A 207 14.77 6.98 -24.36
CA CYS A 207 15.31 8.34 -24.36
C CYS A 207 16.85 8.39 -24.33
N LEU A 208 17.53 7.24 -24.22
CA LEU A 208 18.96 7.17 -24.48
C LEU A 208 19.19 7.23 -26.00
N PRO A 209 19.90 8.25 -26.50
CA PRO A 209 20.19 8.34 -27.93
C PRO A 209 20.88 7.06 -28.40
N SER A 210 20.51 6.64 -29.60
CA SER A 210 20.96 5.46 -30.35
C SER A 210 22.45 5.51 -30.75
N GLN A 211 23.32 5.97 -29.85
CA GLN A 211 24.78 5.99 -30.01
C GLN A 211 25.51 5.06 -29.04
N HIS A 212 24.82 4.37 -28.13
CA HIS A 212 25.46 3.52 -27.11
C HIS A 212 25.26 2.01 -27.31
N SER A 213 25.26 1.53 -28.56
CA SER A 213 25.37 0.08 -28.85
C SER A 213 26.63 -0.54 -28.25
N GLU A 214 27.65 0.26 -27.95
CA GLU A 214 28.92 -0.17 -27.34
C GLU A 214 28.85 -0.29 -25.80
N MET A 215 27.84 0.28 -25.13
CA MET A 215 27.80 0.34 -23.65
C MET A 215 26.92 -0.72 -23.00
N TRP A 216 26.04 -1.39 -23.73
CA TRP A 216 25.20 -2.47 -23.18
C TRP A 216 26.03 -3.63 -22.60
N PRO A 217 27.09 -4.12 -23.27
CA PRO A 217 27.95 -5.16 -22.68
C PRO A 217 28.63 -4.69 -21.39
N LEU A 218 29.09 -3.43 -21.36
CA LEU A 218 29.73 -2.82 -20.20
C LEU A 218 28.77 -2.64 -19.02
N MET A 219 27.53 -2.23 -19.26
CA MET A 219 26.51 -2.08 -18.22
C MET A 219 26.05 -3.43 -17.65
N VAL A 220 25.95 -4.46 -18.49
CA VAL A 220 25.72 -5.85 -18.04
C VAL A 220 26.90 -6.32 -17.19
N LEU A 221 28.14 -6.04 -17.60
CA LEU A 221 29.34 -6.36 -16.83
C LEU A 221 29.33 -5.66 -15.46
N LEU A 222 29.09 -4.35 -15.44
CA LEU A 222 28.99 -3.54 -14.23
C LEU A 222 27.91 -4.08 -13.29
N ARG A 223 26.74 -4.48 -13.82
CA ARG A 223 25.64 -5.02 -13.02
C ARG A 223 25.95 -6.41 -12.45
N THR A 224 26.63 -7.27 -13.22
CA THR A 224 27.05 -8.61 -12.77
C THR A 224 28.14 -8.52 -11.70
N TYR A 225 29.08 -7.58 -11.84
CA TYR A 225 30.21 -7.43 -10.93
C TYR A 225 29.99 -6.43 -9.78
N ALA A 226 28.94 -5.61 -9.82
CA ALA A 226 28.60 -4.65 -8.78
C ALA A 226 28.49 -5.29 -7.37
N PRO A 227 27.84 -6.44 -7.17
CA PRO A 227 27.80 -7.08 -5.85
C PRO A 227 29.19 -7.46 -5.34
N TYR A 228 30.07 -7.93 -6.22
CA TYR A 228 31.42 -8.35 -5.85
C TYR A 228 32.35 -7.18 -5.48
N ILE A 229 32.03 -5.96 -5.93
CA ILE A 229 32.77 -4.75 -5.58
C ILE A 229 32.16 -4.04 -4.38
N THR A 230 30.82 -3.91 -4.35
CA THR A 230 30.11 -3.14 -3.32
C THR A 230 30.08 -3.86 -1.97
N LEU A 231 30.01 -5.19 -1.95
CA LEU A 231 29.88 -5.98 -0.72
C LEU A 231 31.16 -5.96 0.15
N PRO A 232 32.39 -6.09 -0.41
CA PRO A 232 33.61 -5.86 0.34
C PRO A 232 33.75 -4.42 0.85
N VAL A 233 33.41 -3.43 0.03
CA VAL A 233 33.49 -2.00 0.41
C VAL A 233 32.51 -1.69 1.55
N ALA A 234 31.28 -2.20 1.48
CA ALA A 234 30.30 -2.09 2.55
C ALA A 234 30.78 -2.77 3.84
N GLY A 235 31.44 -3.94 3.73
CA GLY A 235 32.04 -4.63 4.87
C GLY A 235 33.13 -3.79 5.56
N VAL A 236 34.01 -3.13 4.78
CA VAL A 236 35.05 -2.25 5.31
C VAL A 236 34.44 -1.03 5.99
N ILE A 237 33.46 -0.37 5.36
CA ILE A 237 32.77 0.79 5.93
C ILE A 237 32.05 0.38 7.22
N GLY A 238 31.37 -0.76 7.23
CA GLY A 238 30.71 -1.30 8.43
C GLY A 238 31.69 -1.61 9.57
N PHE A 239 32.86 -2.18 9.25
CA PHE A 239 33.91 -2.46 10.24
C PHE A 239 34.49 -1.17 10.84
N ILE A 240 34.73 -0.15 10.02
CA ILE A 240 35.18 1.17 10.49
C ILE A 240 34.11 1.82 11.36
N GLY A 241 32.85 1.81 10.91
CA GLY A 241 31.70 2.34 11.65
C GLY A 241 31.56 1.68 13.02
N TYR A 242 31.62 0.35 13.08
CA TYR A 242 31.54 -0.41 14.34
C TYR A 242 32.63 -0.03 15.35
N ASN A 243 33.87 0.19 14.88
CA ASN A 243 34.97 0.59 15.76
C ASN A 243 34.85 2.05 16.25
N ILE A 244 34.36 2.95 15.40
CA ILE A 244 34.09 4.35 15.78
C ILE A 244 32.95 4.39 16.79
N GLU A 245 31.85 3.70 16.51
CA GLU A 245 30.70 3.61 17.42
C GLU A 245 31.13 3.06 18.77
N LYS A 246 31.92 1.98 18.81
CA LYS A 246 32.47 1.40 20.04
C LYS A 246 33.36 2.37 20.83
N ARG A 247 34.01 3.33 20.18
CA ARG A 247 34.88 4.32 20.83
C ARG A 247 34.12 5.48 21.46
N PHE A 248 32.90 5.77 20.99
CA PHE A 248 32.06 6.86 21.48
C PHE A 248 30.76 6.38 22.16
N HIS A 249 30.52 5.07 22.22
CA HIS A 249 29.37 4.51 22.91
C HIS A 249 29.49 4.70 24.42
N THR A 250 28.76 5.68 24.95
CA THR A 250 28.40 5.70 26.38
C THR A 250 27.26 4.72 26.60
N PRO A 251 27.45 3.64 27.37
CA PRO A 251 26.38 2.72 27.68
C PRO A 251 25.25 3.47 28.40
N PRO A 252 23.97 3.21 28.08
CA PRO A 252 22.86 3.77 28.82
C PRO A 252 22.96 3.34 30.30
N PRO A 253 22.49 4.17 31.25
CA PRO A 253 22.50 3.82 32.65
C PRO A 253 21.78 2.49 32.86
N SER A 254 22.45 1.55 33.51
CA SER A 254 21.91 0.21 33.79
C SER A 254 20.60 0.35 34.57
N ARG A 255 19.48 0.03 33.91
CA ARG A 255 18.20 -0.15 34.57
C ARG A 255 18.10 -1.64 34.86
N PRO A 256 17.94 -2.05 36.14
CA PRO A 256 17.73 -3.46 36.43
C PRO A 256 16.51 -3.94 35.66
N SER A 257 16.60 -5.13 35.07
CA SER A 257 15.48 -5.70 34.35
C SER A 257 14.27 -5.81 35.30
N ILE A 258 13.06 -5.77 34.76
CA ILE A 258 11.86 -5.94 35.59
C ILE A 258 11.91 -7.27 36.36
N GLU A 259 12.58 -8.28 35.80
CA GLU A 259 12.84 -9.56 36.44
C GLU A 259 13.81 -9.44 37.62
N ASP A 260 14.92 -8.71 37.47
CA ASP A 260 15.87 -8.46 38.56
C ASP A 260 15.20 -7.69 39.72
N GLN A 261 14.41 -6.65 39.41
CA GLN A 261 13.64 -5.92 40.42
C GLN A 261 12.58 -6.79 41.11
N ARG A 262 12.05 -7.79 40.40
CA ARG A 262 11.07 -8.73 40.96
C ARG A 262 11.76 -9.74 41.86
N ASN A 263 12.95 -10.22 41.46
CA ASN A 263 13.77 -11.12 42.25
C ASN A 263 14.31 -10.43 43.51
N GLU A 264 14.72 -9.16 43.44
CA GLU A 264 15.12 -8.40 44.63
C GLU A 264 13.97 -8.20 45.62
N ARG A 265 12.74 -7.95 45.13
CA ARG A 265 11.56 -7.90 45.99
C ARG A 265 11.28 -9.23 46.67
N LEU A 266 11.35 -10.32 45.90
CA LEU A 266 11.24 -11.69 46.42
C LEU A 266 12.33 -12.00 47.45
N LEU A 267 13.57 -11.60 47.20
CA LEU A 267 14.69 -11.81 48.13
C LEU A 267 14.52 -10.99 49.41
N LYS A 268 13.98 -9.77 49.33
CA LYS A 268 13.64 -8.97 50.52
C LYS A 268 12.50 -9.59 51.31
N GLU A 269 11.43 -10.01 50.65
CA GLU A 269 10.32 -10.71 51.31
C GLU A 269 10.80 -12.00 51.99
N MET A 270 11.68 -12.77 51.33
CA MET A 270 12.31 -13.96 51.93
C MET A 270 13.27 -13.66 53.08
N ALA A 271 13.89 -12.48 53.09
CA ALA A 271 14.79 -12.05 54.16
C ALA A 271 14.03 -11.45 55.36
N GLU A 272 12.86 -10.86 55.10
CA GLU A 272 11.94 -10.33 56.11
C GLU A 272 11.10 -11.44 56.78
N ASP A 273 10.70 -12.47 56.02
CA ASP A 273 10.12 -13.72 56.55
C ASP A 273 11.24 -14.63 57.11
N GLY A 274 11.81 -14.19 58.23
CA GLY A 274 12.69 -15.00 59.05
C GLY A 274 11.97 -16.18 59.68
N GLY A 275 11.81 -17.27 58.94
CA GLY A 275 11.51 -18.60 59.51
C GLY A 275 10.61 -19.50 58.68
N GLY A 276 11.19 -20.58 58.12
CA GLY A 276 10.46 -21.83 57.85
C GLY A 276 10.56 -22.38 56.42
N SER A 277 11.38 -23.43 56.26
CA SER A 277 11.40 -24.46 55.19
C SER A 277 11.21 -24.04 53.73
N LEU A 278 12.28 -24.16 52.93
CA LEU A 278 12.28 -24.08 51.47
C LEU A 278 11.45 -25.23 50.83
N PRO A 279 10.46 -24.95 49.97
CA PRO A 279 9.84 -25.99 49.15
C PRO A 279 10.72 -26.39 47.94
N PRO A 280 10.59 -27.62 47.40
CA PRO A 280 11.44 -28.13 46.33
C PRO A 280 11.32 -27.35 45.02
N LEU A 281 12.45 -27.20 44.32
CA LEU A 281 12.64 -26.45 43.08
C LEU A 281 11.87 -26.96 41.84
N SER A 282 11.08 -28.04 41.95
CA SER A 282 10.46 -28.72 40.81
C SER A 282 9.07 -28.23 40.40
N GLU A 283 8.45 -27.28 41.12
CA GLU A 283 7.04 -26.92 40.91
C GLU A 283 6.78 -25.50 40.36
N ARG A 284 7.78 -24.85 39.77
CA ARG A 284 7.56 -23.54 39.13
C ARG A 284 6.92 -23.67 37.74
N LYS A 285 5.61 -23.89 37.68
CA LYS A 285 4.78 -23.46 36.54
C LYS A 285 4.00 -22.22 36.99
N PHE A 286 4.61 -21.05 36.82
CA PHE A 286 3.99 -19.76 37.10
C PHE A 286 2.87 -19.50 36.07
N VAL A 287 1.69 -20.07 36.31
CA VAL A 287 0.45 -19.61 35.70
C VAL A 287 -0.17 -18.64 36.71
N PRO A 288 -0.31 -17.34 36.39
CA PRO A 288 -1.04 -16.45 37.29
C PRO A 288 -2.48 -16.97 37.40
N LYS A 289 -2.97 -17.15 38.63
CA LYS A 289 -4.38 -17.46 38.88
C LYS A 289 -5.21 -16.38 38.20
N THR A 290 -5.92 -16.77 37.14
CA THR A 290 -6.75 -15.86 36.37
C THR A 290 -7.87 -15.34 37.28
N ILE A 291 -8.31 -14.12 37.01
CA ILE A 291 -9.37 -13.40 37.71
C ILE A 291 -10.74 -14.12 37.76
N PHE A 292 -10.84 -15.34 37.24
CA PHE A 292 -12.05 -16.14 37.10
C PHE A 292 -12.42 -16.95 38.35
N GLU A 293 -11.57 -17.03 39.38
CA GLU A 293 -11.92 -17.72 40.64
C GLU A 293 -12.66 -16.82 41.66
N LYS A 294 -12.94 -15.55 41.35
CA LYS A 294 -13.66 -14.63 42.26
C LYS A 294 -15.16 -14.49 42.03
N ASN A 295 -15.73 -15.14 41.01
CA ASN A 295 -17.17 -15.08 40.77
C ASN A 295 -17.88 -16.27 41.41
N VAL A 296 -18.21 -16.13 42.70
CA VAL A 296 -19.19 -17.00 43.37
C VAL A 296 -20.55 -16.32 43.25
N SER A 297 -21.54 -17.01 42.68
CA SER A 297 -22.90 -16.47 42.54
C SER A 297 -23.50 -16.08 43.91
N PRO A 298 -24.28 -14.99 44.00
CA PRO A 298 -24.82 -14.46 45.28
C PRO A 298 -25.73 -15.42 46.06
N SER A 299 -26.11 -16.56 45.50
CA SER A 299 -27.02 -17.54 46.09
C SER A 299 -26.34 -18.63 46.96
N LEU A 300 -25.02 -18.55 47.17
CA LEU A 300 -24.25 -19.54 47.95
C LEU A 300 -23.58 -18.98 49.22
N VAL A 301 -23.94 -17.77 49.65
CA VAL A 301 -23.56 -17.30 50.99
C VAL A 301 -24.50 -17.96 51.99
N LYS A 302 -23.99 -18.89 52.80
CA LYS A 302 -24.66 -19.27 54.05
C LYS A 302 -24.36 -18.19 55.07
N ASP A 303 -25.41 -17.70 55.73
CA ASP A 303 -25.29 -16.80 56.87
C ASP A 303 -24.73 -17.60 58.06
N ASP A 304 -23.53 -17.22 58.52
CA ASP A 304 -22.99 -17.55 59.85
C ASP A 304 -22.98 -16.27 60.70
#